data_AF-A0AAW8WT25-F1
#
_entry.id   AF-A0AAW8WT25-F1
#
_cell.length_a   1.000
_cell.length_b   1.000
_cell.length_c   1.000
_cell.angle_alpha   90.00
_cell.angle_beta   90.00
_cell.angle_gamma   90.00
#
_symmetry.space_group_name_H-M   'P 1'
#
loop_
_entity.id
_entity.type
_entity.pdbx_description
1 polymer ?
#
loop_
_entity_poly.entity_id
_entity_poly.type
_entity_poly.pdbx_seq_one_letter_code
_entity_poly.pdbx_strand_id
1 'polypeptide(L)'
;MKYDYIEYVPEHMKVQQSEVLHDDNVYGGQKILIYFTNTLNKTTGIAEVPTYKWIDKGNLSSDDIAFCNKVLHWNASGFFQNARDGGMKFA
;
A
#
# COMPACT_ATOMS: atom_id res chain seq x y z
N MET A 1 -9.58 -7.88 4.42
CA MET A 1 -9.31 -8.49 3.08
C MET A 1 -8.16 -7.75 2.37
N LYS A 2 -7.55 -8.33 1.33
CA LYS A 2 -6.55 -7.64 0.47
C LYS A 2 -7.12 -7.41 -0.92
N TYR A 3 -6.99 -6.19 -1.42
CA TYR A 3 -7.47 -5.76 -2.73
C TYR A 3 -6.29 -5.35 -3.61
N ASP A 4 -6.29 -5.78 -4.86
CA ASP A 4 -5.33 -5.30 -5.85
C ASP A 4 -5.56 -3.81 -6.12
N TYR A 5 -4.47 -3.05 -6.20
CA TYR A 5 -4.50 -1.62 -6.48
C TYR A 5 -3.78 -1.29 -7.78
N ILE A 6 -2.48 -1.55 -7.89
CA ILE A 6 -1.74 -1.28 -9.12
C ILE A 6 -0.53 -2.19 -9.24
N GLU A 7 -0.10 -2.47 -10.46
CA GLU A 7 1.15 -3.14 -10.76
C GLU A 7 2.03 -2.24 -11.62
N TYR A 8 3.19 -1.86 -11.07
CA TYR A 8 4.23 -1.11 -11.76
C TYR A 8 5.20 -2.09 -12.39
N VAL A 9 4.97 -2.41 -13.66
CA VAL A 9 5.74 -3.41 -14.41
C VAL A 9 7.23 -3.03 -14.54
N PRO A 10 7.61 -1.77 -14.89
CA PRO A 10 9.02 -1.40 -15.03
C PRO A 10 9.81 -1.47 -13.72
N GLU A 11 9.17 -1.12 -12.60
CA GLU A 11 9.73 -1.17 -11.26
C GLU A 11 9.52 -2.52 -10.56
N HIS A 12 8.91 -3.48 -11.27
CA HIS A 12 8.59 -4.81 -10.79
C HIS A 12 7.87 -4.80 -9.44
N MET A 13 6.88 -3.92 -9.26
CA MET A 13 6.24 -3.72 -7.97
C MET A 13 4.73 -3.89 -8.07
N LYS A 14 4.20 -4.90 -7.38
CA LYS A 14 2.76 -5.06 -7.17
C LYS A 14 2.36 -4.40 -5.86
N VAL A 15 1.28 -3.62 -5.91
CA VAL A 15 0.69 -2.91 -4.77
C VAL A 15 -0.72 -3.42 -4.53
N GLN A 16 -0.98 -3.82 -3.29
CA GLN A 16 -2.29 -4.20 -2.79
C GLN A 16 -2.61 -3.39 -1.54
N GLN A 17 -3.86 -3.37 -1.14
CA GLN A 17 -4.28 -2.67 0.06
C GLN A 17 -5.31 -3.43 0.88
N SER A 18 -5.46 -3.08 2.16
CA SER A 18 -6.55 -3.56 2.99
C SER A 18 -7.85 -2.80 2.73
N GLU A 19 -8.93 -3.29 3.35
CA GLU A 19 -10.09 -2.44 3.65
C GLU A 19 -9.71 -1.27 4.58
N VAL A 20 -10.61 -0.31 4.73
CA VAL A 20 -10.45 0.75 5.73
C VAL A 20 -10.55 0.13 7.12
N LEU A 21 -9.52 0.35 7.93
CA LEU A 21 -9.45 -0.07 9.31
C LEU A 21 -9.70 1.15 10.21
N HIS A 22 -10.33 0.93 11.35
CA HIS A 22 -10.51 1.95 12.37
C HIS A 22 -9.29 1.99 13.31
N ASP A 23 -8.78 3.18 13.62
CA ASP A 23 -7.71 3.38 14.60
C ASP A 23 -7.82 4.77 15.25
N ASP A 24 -8.17 4.82 16.52
CA ASP A 24 -8.36 6.05 17.29
C ASP A 24 -7.07 6.87 17.48
N ASN A 25 -5.90 6.27 17.25
CA ASN A 25 -4.61 6.94 17.38
C ASN A 25 -4.18 7.66 16.09
N VAL A 26 -4.96 7.52 15.01
CA VAL A 26 -4.70 8.14 13.71
C VAL A 26 -5.68 9.29 13.50
N TYR A 27 -5.19 10.43 13.01
CA TYR A 27 -6.04 11.57 12.68
C TYR A 27 -7.12 11.16 11.65
N GLY A 28 -8.40 11.37 11.99
CA GLY A 28 -9.53 10.93 11.19
C GLY A 28 -10.01 9.50 11.49
N GLY A 29 -9.39 8.79 12.45
CA GLY A 29 -9.84 7.49 12.96
C GLY A 29 -9.76 6.35 11.94
N GLN A 30 -9.11 6.55 10.80
CA GLN A 30 -9.10 5.61 9.68
C GLN A 30 -7.67 5.39 9.19
N LYS A 31 -7.33 4.12 8.98
CA LYS A 31 -6.05 3.72 8.38
C LYS A 31 -6.23 2.62 7.35
N ILE A 32 -5.26 2.49 6.46
CA ILE A 32 -5.21 1.43 5.45
C ILE A 32 -3.80 0.85 5.46
N LEU A 33 -3.70 -0.47 5.32
CA LEU A 33 -2.45 -1.16 5.13
C LEU A 33 -2.18 -1.33 3.64
N ILE A 34 -1.01 -0.90 3.20
CA ILE A 34 -0.53 -1.05 1.83
C ILE A 34 0.54 -2.14 1.81
N TYR A 35 0.31 -3.13 0.97
CA TYR A 35 1.19 -4.27 0.78
C TYR A 35 1.95 -4.08 -0.53
N PHE A 36 3.27 -4.12 -0.44
CA PHE A 36 4.17 -4.09 -1.56
C PHE A 36 4.75 -5.48 -1.79
N THR A 37 4.87 -5.88 -3.05
CA THR A 37 5.53 -7.12 -3.46
C THR A 37 6.39 -6.84 -4.68
N ASN A 38 7.70 -6.99 -4.54
CA ASN A 38 8.58 -6.98 -5.69
C ASN A 38 8.36 -8.29 -6.48
N THR A 39 7.96 -8.18 -7.74
CA THR A 39 7.52 -9.31 -8.55
C THR A 39 8.67 -10.13 -9.11
N LEU A 40 9.90 -9.61 -9.14
CA LEU A 40 11.10 -10.34 -9.56
C LEU A 40 11.58 -11.32 -8.49
N ASN A 41 11.76 -10.85 -7.27
CA ASN A 41 12.40 -11.60 -6.18
C ASN A 41 11.41 -12.03 -5.08
N LYS A 42 10.13 -11.64 -5.20
CA LYS A 42 9.03 -11.94 -4.27
C LYS A 42 9.21 -11.37 -2.86
N THR A 43 10.11 -10.40 -2.65
CA THR A 43 10.23 -9.71 -1.37
C THR A 43 9.03 -8.81 -1.14
N THR A 44 8.56 -8.73 0.09
CA THR A 44 7.35 -8.00 0.45
C THR A 44 7.63 -6.95 1.52
N GLY A 45 6.74 -5.96 1.60
CA GLY A 45 6.73 -4.97 2.67
C GLY A 45 5.32 -4.44 2.91
N ILE A 46 5.12 -3.83 4.08
CA ILE A 46 3.84 -3.33 4.55
C ILE A 46 4.03 -1.94 5.15
N ALA A 47 3.24 -0.99 4.69
CA ALA A 47 3.16 0.35 5.25
C ALA A 47 1.72 0.72 5.56
N GLU A 48 1.51 1.75 6.38
CA GLU A 48 0.20 2.30 6.69
C GLU A 48 0.03 3.72 6.15
N VAL A 49 -1.20 4.03 5.72
CA VAL A 49 -1.66 5.36 5.31
C VAL A 49 -2.75 5.77 6.32
N PRO A 50 -2.78 7.03 6.81
CA PRO A 50 -2.11 8.22 6.31
C PRO A 50 -0.76 8.55 6.97
N THR A 51 -0.28 7.75 7.91
CA THR A 51 0.97 8.05 8.65
C THR A 51 2.23 7.79 7.83
N TYR A 52 2.13 7.04 6.73
CA TYR A 52 3.24 6.60 5.86
C TYR A 52 4.29 5.77 6.60
N LYS A 53 3.92 5.23 7.77
CA LYS A 53 4.84 4.44 8.60
C LYS A 53 4.97 3.05 8.01
N TRP A 54 6.20 2.56 7.93
CA TRP A 54 6.46 1.16 7.64
C TRP A 54 6.15 0.32 8.88
N ILE A 55 5.31 -0.70 8.70
CA ILE A 55 5.07 -1.73 9.70
C ILE A 55 6.15 -2.80 9.59
N ASP A 56 6.45 -3.20 8.35
CA ASP A 56 7.52 -4.14 8.02
C ASP A 56 8.08 -3.80 6.64
N LYS A 57 9.40 -3.66 6.53
CA LYS A 57 10.07 -3.44 5.23
C LYS A 57 10.48 -4.76 4.57
N GLY A 58 10.40 -5.87 5.30
CA GLY A 58 10.87 -7.18 4.88
C GLY A 58 12.30 -7.11 4.34
N ASN A 59 12.50 -7.72 3.18
CA ASN A 59 13.78 -7.73 2.45
C ASN A 59 13.75 -6.82 1.21
N LEU A 60 12.86 -5.82 1.16
CA LEU A 60 12.85 -4.84 0.08
C LEU A 60 14.19 -4.07 0.05
N SER A 61 14.70 -3.85 -1.16
CA SER A 61 15.92 -3.05 -1.32
C SER A 61 15.66 -1.57 -0.97
N SER A 62 16.73 -0.81 -0.76
CA SER A 62 16.62 0.64 -0.53
C SER A 62 15.91 1.37 -1.69
N ASP A 63 16.13 0.92 -2.92
CA ASP A 63 15.50 1.49 -4.12
C ASP A 63 14.01 1.14 -4.19
N ASP A 64 13.65 -0.11 -3.88
CA ASP A 64 12.25 -0.52 -3.74
C ASP A 64 11.54 0.34 -2.68
N ILE A 65 12.15 0.51 -1.51
CA ILE A 65 11.58 1.31 -0.41
C ILE A 65 11.41 2.78 -0.85
N ALA A 66 12.39 3.34 -1.55
CA ALA A 66 12.31 4.71 -2.06
C ALA A 66 11.15 4.87 -3.06
N PHE A 67 10.96 3.90 -3.94
CA PHE A 67 9.84 3.87 -4.88
C PHE A 67 8.50 3.70 -4.15
N CYS A 68 8.38 2.73 -3.25
CA CYS A 68 7.17 2.49 -2.46
C CYS A 68 6.76 3.74 -1.66
N ASN A 69 7.72 4.48 -1.07
CA ASN A 69 7.42 5.74 -0.38
C ASN A 69 6.80 6.78 -1.33
N LYS A 70 7.32 6.92 -2.57
CA LYS A 70 6.70 7.81 -3.57
C LYS A 70 5.27 7.37 -3.88
N VAL A 71 5.05 6.07 -4.10
CA VAL A 71 3.72 5.50 -4.35
C VAL A 71 2.75 5.83 -3.20
N LEU A 72 3.19 5.68 -1.94
CA LEU A 72 2.38 6.01 -0.76
C LEU A 72 1.92 7.47 -0.76
N HIS A 73 2.84 8.40 -1.02
CA HIS A 73 2.53 9.83 -0.99
C HIS A 73 1.68 10.28 -2.18
N TRP A 74 1.95 9.77 -3.39
CA TRP A 74 1.21 10.17 -4.60
C TRP A 74 -0.21 9.64 -4.63
N ASN A 75 -0.47 8.49 -3.99
CA ASN A 75 -1.75 7.78 -4.11
C ASN A 75 -2.57 7.74 -2.82
N ALA A 76 -2.18 8.47 -1.76
CA ALA A 76 -2.82 8.43 -0.44
C ALA A 76 -4.36 8.54 -0.50
N SER A 77 -4.88 9.53 -1.22
CA SER A 77 -6.33 9.72 -1.40
C SER A 77 -6.98 8.58 -2.20
N GLY A 78 -6.28 8.07 -3.22
CA GLY A 78 -6.75 6.99 -4.08
C GLY A 78 -6.87 5.66 -3.34
N PHE A 79 -5.93 5.37 -2.42
CA PHE A 79 -6.02 4.19 -1.55
C PHE A 79 -7.28 4.23 -0.68
N PHE A 80 -7.55 5.37 -0.04
CA PHE A 80 -8.75 5.54 0.78
C PHE A 80 -10.05 5.39 0.00
N GLN A 81 -10.13 6.00 -1.18
CA GLN A 81 -11.32 5.85 -2.02
C GLN A 81 -11.51 4.38 -2.42
N ASN A 82 -10.46 3.73 -2.94
CA ASN A 82 -10.56 2.35 -3.38
C ASN A 82 -10.90 1.38 -2.22
N ALA A 83 -10.39 1.63 -1.01
CA ALA A 83 -10.66 0.78 0.14
C ALA A 83 -12.10 0.95 0.65
N ARG A 84 -12.65 2.17 0.58
CA ARG A 84 -14.07 2.44 0.91
C ARG A 84 -15.02 1.77 -0.08
N ASP A 85 -14.63 1.66 -1.35
CA ASP A 85 -15.42 1.03 -2.40
C ASP A 85 -15.34 -0.51 -2.38
N GLY A 86 -14.57 -1.08 -1.44
CA GLY A 86 -14.37 -2.53 -1.29
C GLY A 86 -13.31 -3.11 -2.23
N GLY A 87 -12.35 -2.30 -2.69
CA GLY A 87 -11.30 -2.69 -3.62
C GLY A 87 -11.59 -2.31 -5.08
N MET A 88 -10.62 -2.53 -5.98
CA MET A 88 -10.90 -2.43 -7.42
C MET A 88 -11.91 -3.49 -7.83
N LYS A 89 -13.04 -3.04 -8.36
CA LYS A 89 -14.01 -3.92 -9.02
C LYS A 89 -13.51 -4.15 -10.44
N PHE A 90 -12.92 -5.31 -10.69
CA PHE A 90 -12.76 -5.78 -12.07
C PHE A 90 -14.17 -6.04 -12.61
N ALA A 91 -14.55 -5.30 -13.65
CA ALA A 91 -15.78 -5.52 -14.42
C ALA A 91 -15.61 -6.72 -15.37
#